data_AF-A0A7J7GR31-F1
#
_entry.id   AF-A0A7J7GR31-F1
#
_cell.length_a   1.000
_cell.length_b   1.000
_cell.length_c   1.000
_cell.angle_alpha   90.00
_cell.angle_beta   90.00
_cell.angle_gamma   90.00
#
_symmetry.space_group_name_H-M   'P 1'
#
loop_
_entity.id
_entity.type
_entity.pdbx_description
1 polymer ?
#
loop_
_entity_poly.entity_id
_entity_poly.type
_entity_poly.pdbx_seq_one_letter_code
_entity_poly.pdbx_strand_id
1 'polypeptide(L)'
;MTVLQACEVAGVEIPRFCYHSRLSIAGNCRTCLVEVEKSPKPVASCTMPALPEMVTTLHFGKTTLKKGAWSREEDQKLINYINRYRIWIWSEMPKAAGLLRSGKSCRLRWVNYLMTYFHIVGMGPCYWKTFTNSSFSTTNYCNSC
;
A
#
# COMPACT_ATOMS: atom_id res chain seq x y z
N MET A 1 -12.76 5.15 27.15
CA MET A 1 -12.93 6.08 26.02
C MET A 1 -11.68 6.03 25.16
N THR A 2 -11.82 5.84 23.85
CA THR A 2 -10.69 5.90 22.91
C THR A 2 -10.40 7.33 22.49
N VAL A 3 -9.21 7.59 21.95
CA VAL A 3 -8.87 8.90 21.37
C VAL A 3 -9.86 9.28 20.27
N LEU A 4 -10.29 8.32 19.44
CA LEU A 4 -11.28 8.56 18.40
C LEU A 4 -12.59 9.12 18.97
N GLN A 5 -13.10 8.52 20.04
CA GLN A 5 -14.34 8.97 20.69
C GLN A 5 -14.16 10.32 21.38
N ALA A 6 -13.00 10.57 21.99
CA ALA A 6 -12.67 11.86 22.60
C ALA A 6 -12.67 12.99 21.56
N CYS A 7 -12.10 12.72 20.37
CA CYS A 7 -12.10 13.66 19.26
C CYS A 7 -13.51 13.90 18.70
N GLU A 8 -14.36 12.88 18.60
CA GLU A 8 -15.77 13.03 18.20
C GLU A 8 -16.52 13.95 19.18
N VAL A 9 -16.29 13.81 20.50
CA VAL A 9 -16.86 14.72 21.52
C VAL A 9 -16.32 16.14 21.40
N ALA A 10 -15.07 16.31 21.01
CA ALA A 10 -14.45 17.61 20.74
C ALA A 10 -14.86 18.22 19.38
N GLY A 11 -15.70 17.55 18.59
CA GLY A 11 -16.15 18.01 17.28
C GLY A 11 -15.11 17.84 16.15
N VAL A 12 -14.05 17.05 16.38
CA VAL A 12 -13.03 16.76 15.37
C VAL A 12 -13.31 15.41 14.71
N GLU A 13 -13.66 15.43 13.43
CA GLU A 13 -13.88 14.20 12.66
C GLU A 13 -12.57 13.57 12.18
N ILE A 14 -12.34 12.30 12.56
CA ILE A 14 -11.18 11.52 12.13
C ILE A 14 -11.60 10.52 11.04
N PRO A 15 -10.91 10.46 9.88
CA PRO A 15 -11.26 9.54 8.81
C PRO A 15 -11.11 8.07 9.25
N ARG A 16 -12.16 7.28 9.04
CA ARG A 16 -12.26 5.88 9.45
C ARG A 16 -12.96 5.03 8.40
N PHE A 17 -12.39 3.85 8.10
CA PHE A 17 -13.03 2.85 7.23
C PHE A 17 -13.52 1.62 8.01
N CYS A 18 -12.73 1.16 8.97
CA CYS A 18 -12.90 -0.12 9.65
C CYS A 18 -13.47 0.01 11.08
N TYR A 19 -13.85 1.22 11.50
CA TYR A 19 -14.41 1.47 12.84
C TYR A 19 -15.92 1.73 12.76
N HIS A 20 -16.66 1.09 13.66
CA HIS A 20 -18.08 1.30 13.85
C HIS A 20 -18.40 1.18 15.35
N SER A 21 -19.26 2.05 15.89
CA SER A 21 -19.54 2.13 17.33
C SER A 21 -20.21 0.88 17.92
N ARG A 22 -20.92 0.10 17.10
CA ARG A 22 -21.60 -1.13 17.51
C ARG A 22 -20.76 -2.40 17.30
N LEU A 23 -19.55 -2.30 16.78
CA LEU A 23 -18.67 -3.44 16.49
C LEU A 23 -17.39 -3.34 17.33
N SER A 24 -16.74 -4.48 17.53
CA SER A 24 -15.43 -4.53 18.18
C SER A 24 -14.36 -3.79 17.36
N ILE A 25 -13.41 -3.16 18.04
CA ILE A 25 -12.33 -2.38 17.43
C ILE A 25 -11.36 -3.33 16.69
N ALA A 26 -11.26 -3.21 15.36
CA ALA A 26 -10.37 -4.04 14.54
C ALA A 26 -8.96 -3.44 14.32
N GLY A 27 -8.87 -2.14 14.01
CA GLY A 27 -7.56 -1.46 13.83
C GLY A 27 -6.80 -1.77 12.51
N ASN A 28 -7.44 -2.40 11.52
CA ASN A 28 -6.76 -2.85 10.30
C ASN A 28 -6.48 -1.74 9.27
N CYS A 29 -7.34 -0.73 9.17
CA CYS A 29 -7.31 0.26 8.09
C CYS A 29 -6.28 1.38 8.26
N ARG A 30 -5.77 1.63 9.48
CA ARG A 30 -4.72 2.63 9.79
C ARG A 30 -4.93 4.01 9.16
N THR A 31 -6.18 4.41 8.97
CA THR A 31 -6.54 5.73 8.40
C THR A 31 -6.71 6.78 9.49
N CYS A 32 -7.08 6.34 10.70
CA CYS A 32 -7.29 7.17 11.88
C CYS A 32 -6.00 7.40 12.68
N LEU A 33 -4.88 7.66 11.99
CA LEU A 33 -3.60 7.90 12.67
C LEU A 33 -3.56 9.31 13.28
N VAL A 34 -3.10 9.39 14.52
CA VAL A 34 -2.90 10.63 15.27
C VAL A 34 -1.48 10.67 15.82
N GLU A 35 -0.89 11.85 15.85
CA GLU A 35 0.37 12.12 16.53
C GLU A 35 0.08 12.45 17.99
N VAL A 36 0.84 11.81 18.88
CA VAL A 36 0.79 12.03 20.33
C VAL A 36 2.18 12.44 20.76
N GLU A 37 2.30 13.50 21.55
CA GLU A 37 3.59 14.13 21.92
C GLU A 37 4.63 13.15 22.48
N LYS A 38 4.20 12.15 23.25
CA LYS A 38 5.10 11.15 23.89
C LYS A 38 5.36 9.91 23.03
N SER A 39 4.85 9.84 21.81
CA SER A 39 4.98 8.67 20.94
C SER A 39 5.84 8.97 19.70
N PRO A 40 6.86 8.15 19.39
CA PRO A 40 7.75 8.40 18.25
C PRO A 40 7.11 8.09 16.90
N LYS A 41 5.93 7.46 16.87
CA LYS A 41 5.22 7.06 15.65
C LYS A 41 3.73 7.38 15.82
N PRO A 42 3.03 7.78 14.75
CA PRO A 42 1.59 7.99 14.79
C PRO A 42 0.85 6.74 15.25
N VAL A 43 -0.05 6.91 16.20
CA VAL A 43 -0.85 5.83 16.80
C VAL A 43 -2.24 5.81 16.19
N ALA A 44 -2.90 4.65 16.18
CA ALA A 44 -4.28 4.56 15.70
C ALA A 44 -5.24 5.04 16.79
N SER A 45 -6.01 6.09 16.52
CA SER A 45 -6.93 6.69 17.50
C SER A 45 -8.06 5.76 17.94
N CYS A 46 -8.44 4.79 17.09
CA CYS A 46 -9.50 3.84 17.39
C CYS A 46 -9.11 2.78 18.43
N THR A 47 -7.82 2.51 18.63
CA THR A 47 -7.33 1.52 19.61
C THR A 47 -6.66 2.20 20.79
N MET A 48 -6.19 3.44 20.64
CA MET A 48 -5.51 4.17 21.69
C MET A 48 -6.52 4.65 22.76
N PRO A 49 -6.34 4.30 24.05
CA PRO A 49 -7.12 4.90 25.13
C PRO A 49 -6.77 6.38 25.30
N ALA A 50 -7.78 7.22 25.51
CA ALA A 50 -7.57 8.64 25.79
C ALA A 50 -7.12 8.83 27.25
N LEU A 51 -6.08 9.63 27.46
CA LEU A 51 -5.64 10.06 28.80
C LEU A 51 -6.05 11.52 29.05
N PRO A 52 -6.30 11.91 30.32
CA PRO A 52 -6.47 13.32 30.67
C PRO A 52 -5.26 14.14 30.20
N GLU A 53 -5.52 15.32 29.64
CA GLU A 53 -4.49 16.26 29.13
C GLU A 53 -3.64 15.73 27.96
N MET A 54 -4.11 14.70 27.26
CA MET A 54 -3.45 14.17 26.08
C MET A 54 -3.67 15.08 24.86
N VAL A 55 -2.62 15.77 24.42
CA VAL A 55 -2.62 16.54 23.18
C VAL A 55 -2.44 15.59 21.99
N THR A 56 -3.39 15.61 21.05
CA THR A 56 -3.35 14.80 19.84
C THR A 56 -3.53 15.65 18.59
N THR A 57 -2.65 15.47 17.62
CA THR A 57 -2.73 16.14 16.32
C THR A 57 -3.09 15.12 15.24
N LEU A 58 -3.97 15.47 14.30
CA LEU A 58 -4.29 14.57 13.19
C LEU A 58 -3.06 14.39 12.29
N HIS A 59 -2.65 13.14 12.09
CA HIS A 59 -1.58 12.83 11.15
C HIS A 59 -2.15 12.80 9.73
N PHE A 60 -2.18 13.95 9.09
CA PHE A 60 -2.34 14.02 7.65
C PHE A 60 -1.05 13.52 7.03
N GLY A 61 -0.96 12.20 6.80
CA GLY A 61 0.21 11.62 6.17
C GLY A 61 0.53 12.40 4.92
N LYS A 62 1.68 13.11 4.93
CA LYS A 62 2.24 13.88 3.81
C LYS A 62 2.64 12.93 2.68
N THR A 63 1.69 12.18 2.14
CA THR A 63 1.93 11.36 0.98
C THR A 63 1.76 12.26 -0.22
N THR A 64 2.88 12.72 -0.77
CA THR A 64 2.98 13.27 -2.14
C THR A 64 2.58 12.25 -3.22
N LEU A 65 2.15 11.05 -2.82
CA LEU A 65 1.72 9.96 -3.67
C LEU A 65 0.22 10.05 -3.96
N LYS A 66 -0.14 9.85 -5.23
CA LYS A 66 -1.53 9.84 -5.68
C LYS A 66 -2.29 8.65 -5.09
N LYS A 67 -3.37 8.95 -4.37
CA LYS A 67 -4.39 8.01 -3.92
C LYS A 67 -5.62 8.20 -4.82
N GLY A 68 -6.07 7.16 -5.51
CA GLY A 68 -7.19 7.28 -6.47
C GLY A 68 -7.13 6.27 -7.63
N ALA A 69 -8.06 6.38 -8.57
CA ALA A 69 -8.15 5.52 -9.75
C ALA A 69 -6.87 5.56 -10.60
N TRP A 70 -6.51 4.46 -11.23
CA TRP A 70 -5.36 4.37 -12.15
C TRP A 70 -5.73 4.91 -13.53
N SER A 71 -4.87 5.74 -14.11
CA SER A 71 -5.03 6.20 -15.49
C SER A 71 -4.37 5.24 -16.49
N ARG A 72 -4.78 5.28 -17.76
CA ARG A 72 -4.19 4.45 -18.82
C ARG A 72 -2.70 4.77 -19.03
N GLU A 73 -2.31 6.02 -18.84
CA GLU A 73 -0.92 6.47 -18.96
C GLU A 73 -0.05 5.91 -17.83
N GLU A 74 -0.59 5.84 -16.60
CA GLU A 74 0.08 5.19 -15.48
C GLU A 74 0.25 3.69 -15.72
N ASP A 75 -0.78 3.03 -16.26
CA ASP A 75 -0.72 1.61 -16.64
C ASP A 75 0.36 1.38 -17.71
N GLN A 76 0.45 2.22 -18.74
CA GLN A 76 1.47 2.08 -19.78
C GLN A 76 2.90 2.23 -19.23
N LYS A 77 3.13 3.17 -18.30
CA LYS A 77 4.43 3.29 -17.62
C LYS A 77 4.78 2.04 -16.84
N LEU A 78 3.81 1.50 -16.10
CA LEU A 78 3.98 0.28 -15.32
C LEU A 78 4.31 -0.93 -16.22
N ILE A 79 3.57 -1.09 -17.31
CA ILE A 79 3.78 -2.14 -18.32
C ILE A 79 5.16 -2.01 -18.96
N ASN A 80 5.52 -0.82 -19.45
CA ASN A 80 6.79 -0.59 -20.12
C ASN A 80 7.97 -0.89 -19.21
N TYR A 81 7.88 -0.49 -17.94
CA TYR A 81 8.93 -0.77 -16.96
C TYR A 81 9.11 -2.28 -16.75
N ILE A 82 8.01 -3.02 -16.53
CA ILE A 82 8.06 -4.46 -16.28
C ILE A 82 8.53 -5.23 -17.53
N ASN A 83 8.11 -4.80 -18.72
CA ASN A 83 8.58 -5.38 -19.99
C ASN A 83 10.07 -5.13 -20.24
N ARG A 84 10.64 -4.04 -19.72
CA ARG A 84 12.05 -3.69 -19.92
C ARG A 84 12.98 -4.29 -18.87
N TYR A 85 12.58 -4.22 -17.60
CA TYR A 85 13.45 -4.51 -16.45
C TYR A 85 13.02 -5.75 -15.66
N ARG A 86 11.87 -6.35 -15.98
CA ARG A 86 11.22 -7.41 -15.20
C ARG A 86 10.88 -6.95 -13.78
N ILE A 87 10.29 -7.87 -13.00
CA ILE A 87 9.81 -7.59 -11.64
C ILE A 87 10.88 -8.04 -10.64
N TRP A 88 11.55 -7.10 -9.96
CA TRP A 88 12.52 -7.44 -8.93
C TRP A 88 12.13 -6.90 -7.53
N ILE A 89 11.85 -5.59 -7.39
CA ILE A 89 11.55 -4.94 -6.11
C ILE A 89 10.47 -3.87 -6.30
N TRP A 90 9.25 -4.16 -5.84
CA TRP A 90 8.10 -3.27 -5.99
C TRP A 90 8.25 -1.93 -5.26
N SER A 91 9.05 -1.83 -4.18
CA SER A 91 9.21 -0.59 -3.42
C SER A 91 9.98 0.48 -4.17
N GLU A 92 10.91 0.09 -5.05
CA GLU A 92 11.79 1.00 -5.80
C GLU A 92 11.26 1.30 -7.20
N MET A 93 10.56 0.32 -7.77
CA MET A 93 9.97 0.37 -9.11
C MET A 93 9.18 1.66 -9.42
N PRO A 94 8.34 2.24 -8.54
CA PRO A 94 7.55 3.43 -8.90
C PRO A 94 8.43 4.65 -9.20
N LYS A 95 9.53 4.82 -8.45
CA LYS A 95 10.47 5.93 -8.67
C LYS A 95 11.17 5.76 -10.01
N ALA A 96 11.63 4.54 -10.31
CA ALA A 96 12.31 4.23 -11.56
C ALA A 96 11.36 4.29 -12.79
N ALA A 97 10.08 3.95 -12.61
CA ALA A 97 9.05 4.04 -13.66
C ALA A 97 8.47 5.46 -13.83
N GLY A 98 8.86 6.43 -13.01
CA GLY A 98 8.29 7.78 -13.03
C GLY A 98 6.80 7.82 -12.63
N LEU A 99 6.41 6.98 -11.67
CA LEU A 99 5.06 6.88 -11.11
C LEU A 99 5.02 7.50 -9.71
N LEU A 100 4.07 8.42 -9.51
CA LEU A 100 3.76 9.02 -8.20
C LEU A 100 2.84 8.10 -7.37
N ARG A 101 3.12 6.80 -7.36
CA ARG A 101 2.36 5.76 -6.67
C ARG A 101 3.25 4.99 -5.70
N SER A 102 2.65 4.34 -4.71
CA SER A 102 3.40 3.45 -3.81
C SER A 102 3.68 2.11 -4.48
N GLY A 103 4.77 1.45 -4.08
CA GLY A 103 5.11 0.12 -4.59
C GLY A 103 4.00 -0.92 -4.39
N LYS A 104 3.32 -0.84 -3.24
CA LYS A 104 2.15 -1.69 -2.94
C LYS A 104 1.01 -1.45 -3.94
N SER A 105 0.75 -0.19 -4.29
CA SER A 105 -0.27 0.16 -5.30
C SER A 105 0.08 -0.40 -6.67
N CYS A 106 1.34 -0.26 -7.11
CA CYS A 106 1.80 -0.77 -8.40
C CYS A 106 1.70 -2.30 -8.47
N ARG A 107 2.14 -3.00 -7.41
CA ARG A 107 1.99 -4.45 -7.31
C ARG A 107 0.54 -4.86 -7.46
N LEU A 108 -0.34 -4.28 -6.65
CA LEU A 108 -1.77 -4.63 -6.65
C LEU A 108 -2.41 -4.38 -8.02
N ARG A 109 -2.08 -3.26 -8.67
CA ARG A 109 -2.56 -2.94 -10.02
C ARG A 109 -2.12 -4.00 -11.03
N TRP A 110 -0.85 -4.39 -10.99
CA TRP A 110 -0.31 -5.40 -11.87
C TRP A 110 -0.99 -6.76 -11.71
N VAL A 111 -0.97 -7.35 -10.51
CA VAL A 111 -1.55 -8.69 -10.30
C VAL A 111 -3.04 -8.75 -10.52
N ASN A 112 -3.80 -7.69 -10.20
CA ASN A 112 -5.26 -7.77 -10.25
C ASN A 112 -5.85 -7.34 -11.60
N TYR A 113 -5.18 -6.47 -12.36
CA TYR A 113 -5.79 -5.85 -13.55
C TYR A 113 -4.96 -5.97 -14.84
N LEU A 114 -3.62 -5.90 -14.76
CA LEU A 114 -2.77 -5.83 -15.95
C LEU A 114 -2.16 -7.17 -16.36
N MET A 115 -1.79 -8.01 -15.40
CA MET A 115 -1.16 -9.31 -15.66
C MET A 115 -2.09 -10.25 -16.45
N THR A 116 -3.39 -10.26 -16.10
CA THR A 116 -4.41 -11.07 -16.78
C THR A 116 -4.59 -10.68 -18.24
N TYR A 117 -4.36 -9.41 -18.59
CA TYR A 117 -4.47 -8.95 -19.99
C TYR A 117 -3.40 -9.57 -20.88
N PHE A 118 -2.16 -9.73 -20.40
CA PHE A 118 -1.05 -10.34 -21.15
C PHE A 118 -1.25 -11.84 -21.39
N HIS A 119 -1.95 -12.51 -20.49
CA HIS A 119 -2.36 -13.90 -20.65
C HIS A 119 -3.33 -14.14 -21.78
N ILE A 120 -4.26 -13.21 -21.98
CA ILE A 120 -5.35 -13.35 -22.95
C ILE A 120 -4.85 -13.06 -24.37
N VAL A 121 -3.90 -12.14 -24.54
CA VAL A 121 -3.37 -11.73 -25.87
C VAL A 121 -2.21 -12.59 -26.37
N GLY A 122 -1.91 -13.73 -25.74
CA GLY A 122 -0.87 -14.66 -26.19
C GLY A 122 0.57 -14.15 -26.05
N MET A 123 0.78 -12.96 -25.46
CA MET A 123 2.09 -12.46 -25.06
C MET A 123 2.39 -12.94 -23.65
N GLY A 124 2.45 -14.27 -23.49
CA GLY A 124 2.63 -14.89 -22.19
C GLY A 124 3.97 -14.48 -21.55
N PRO A 125 4.00 -14.09 -20.27
CA PRO A 125 5.26 -13.96 -19.55
C PRO A 125 5.90 -15.34 -19.46
N CYS A 126 7.21 -15.45 -19.73
CA CYS A 126 7.99 -16.61 -19.31
C CYS A 126 7.75 -16.81 -17.81
N TYR A 127 6.95 -17.83 -17.47
CA TYR A 127 6.49 -18.02 -16.11
C TYR A 127 7.66 -18.38 -15.20
N TRP A 128 7.91 -17.52 -14.22
CA TRP A 128 8.71 -17.86 -13.05
C TRP A 128 7.88 -18.82 -12.19
N LYS A 129 8.15 -20.13 -12.28
CA LYS A 129 7.80 -21.04 -11.19
C LYS A 129 8.73 -20.69 -10.03
N THR A 130 8.20 -20.15 -8.94
CA THR A 130 8.89 -20.16 -7.65
C THR A 130 9.06 -21.61 -7.22
N PHE A 131 10.21 -22.21 -7.49
CA PHE A 131 10.65 -23.39 -6.74
C PHE A 131 11.24 -22.87 -5.43
N THR A 132 10.51 -23.05 -4.34
CA THR A 132 11.14 -23.14 -3.03
C THR A 132 11.93 -24.44 -3.02
N ASN A 133 13.25 -24.36 -3.18
CA ASN A 133 14.11 -25.35 -2.59
C ASN A 133 15.41 -24.70 -2.11
N SER A 134 15.76 -25.05 -0.89
CA SER A 134 16.97 -24.63 -0.22
C SER A 134 18.20 -25.02 -1.05
N SER A 135 19.27 -24.25 -0.89
CA SER A 135 20.63 -24.49 -1.40
C SER A 135 20.95 -23.83 -2.74
N PHE A 136 21.67 -22.70 -2.63
CA PHE A 136 22.62 -22.09 -3.57
C PHE A 136 22.68 -22.65 -5.01
N SER A 137 22.25 -21.84 -5.99
CA SER A 137 23.03 -21.40 -7.17
C SER A 137 22.13 -20.63 -8.14
N THR A 138 22.41 -19.34 -8.33
CA THR A 138 21.71 -18.50 -9.31
C THR A 138 22.30 -18.72 -10.69
N THR A 139 21.65 -19.56 -11.50
CA THR A 139 21.82 -19.54 -12.96
C THR A 139 20.46 -19.80 -13.58
N ASN A 140 19.78 -18.74 -14.04
CA ASN A 140 18.54 -18.89 -14.77
C ASN A 140 18.84 -18.82 -16.26
N TYR A 141 18.91 -20.00 -16.88
CA TYR A 141 18.97 -20.20 -18.32
C TYR A 141 17.67 -19.69 -18.97
N CYS A 142 17.82 -18.93 -20.06
CA CYS A 142 16.77 -18.66 -21.02
C CYS A 142 16.72 -19.85 -21.98
N ASN A 143 15.66 -20.65 -21.99
CA ASN A 143 15.38 -21.46 -23.18
C ASN A 143 14.76 -20.52 -24.22
N SER A 144 15.52 -20.35 -25.29
CA SER A 144 15.31 -19.49 -26.44
C SER A 144 13.88 -19.48 -26.97
N CYS A 145 13.45 -18.30 -27.43
CA CYS A 145 12.64 -18.21 -28.65
C CYS A 145 13.56 -18.38 -29.85
#